data_AF-A0A031IKZ0-F1
#
_entry.id   AF-A0A031IKZ0-F1
#
_cell.length_a   1.000
_cell.length_b   1.000
_cell.length_c   1.000
_cell.angle_alpha   90.00
_cell.angle_beta   90.00
_cell.angle_gamma   90.00
#
_symmetry.space_group_name_H-M   'P 1'
#
loop_
_entity.id
_entity.type
_entity.pdbx_description
1 polymer ?
#
loop_
_entity_poly.entity_id
_entity_poly.type
_entity_poly.pdbx_seq_one_letter_code
_entity_poly.pdbx_strand_id
1 'polypeptide(L)' 'MKIRKWILPLLLLICLASPNAATTYVKWTVAPTGHYLERLQAADIPYKVQQQTLYIQEKNLRRVTSCCT' A
#
# COMPACT_ATOMS: atom_id res chain seq x y z
N MET A 1 -30.97 36.03 -10.38
CA MET A 1 -29.82 35.09 -10.44
C MET A 1 -30.07 33.94 -9.47
N LYS A 2 -30.25 32.71 -9.98
CA LYS A 2 -30.84 31.57 -9.25
C LYS A 2 -29.85 30.39 -9.22
N ILE A 3 -28.66 30.61 -8.63
CA ILE A 3 -27.54 29.63 -8.67
C ILE A 3 -27.56 28.64 -7.49
N ARG A 4 -28.50 28.75 -6.55
CA ARG A 4 -28.28 28.23 -5.20
C ARG A 4 -28.75 26.79 -4.90
N LYS A 5 -29.07 25.94 -5.89
CA LYS A 5 -29.64 24.61 -5.63
C LYS A 5 -28.85 23.40 -6.15
N TRP A 6 -27.81 23.61 -6.96
CA TRP A 6 -27.05 22.51 -7.57
C TRP A 6 -25.74 22.13 -6.85
N ILE A 7 -25.33 22.90 -5.83
CA ILE A 7 -24.08 22.66 -5.09
C ILE A 7 -24.23 21.52 -4.07
N LEU A 8 -25.44 21.33 -3.53
CA LEU A 8 -25.73 20.31 -2.52
C LEU A 8 -25.54 18.86 -3.01
N PRO A 9 -26.02 18.44 -4.21
CA PRO A 9 -25.80 17.08 -4.69
C PRO A 9 -24.35 16.83 -5.10
N LEU A 10 -23.62 17.87 -5.54
CA LEU A 10 -22.22 17.74 -5.96
C LEU A 10 -21.30 17.42 -4.79
N LEU A 11 -21.59 17.95 -3.59
CA LEU A 11 -20.83 17.70 -2.37
C LEU A 11 -21.02 16.28 -1.83
N LEU A 12 -22.19 15.68 -2.04
CA LEU A 12 -22.49 14.29 -1.63
C LEU A 12 -21.70 13.25 -2.45
N LEU A 13 -21.44 13.53 -3.73
CA LEU A 13 -20.70 12.63 -4.62
C LEU A 13 -19.21 12.49 -4.26
N ILE A 14 -18.63 13.48 -3.60
CA ILE A 14 -17.20 13.49 -3.23
C ILE A 14 -16.93 12.57 -2.01
N CYS A 15 -17.93 12.38 -1.13
CA CYS A 15 -17.78 11.53 0.06
C CYS A 15 -17.71 10.03 -0.26
N LEU A 16 -18.24 9.56 -1.39
CA LEU A 16 -18.14 8.15 -1.79
C LEU A 16 -16.79 7.80 -2.44
N ALA A 17 -15.99 8.80 -2.83
CA ALA A 17 -14.65 8.61 -3.37
C ALA A 17 -13.62 8.62 -2.24
N SER A 18 -13.73 7.69 -1.29
CA SER A 18 -12.66 7.41 -0.33
C SER A 18 -12.04 6.03 -0.60
N PRO A 19 -11.22 5.88 -1.65
CA PRO A 19 -10.49 4.64 -1.88
C PRO A 19 -9.23 4.64 -1.00
N ASN A 20 -9.37 4.78 0.32
CA ASN A 20 -8.27 4.54 1.23
C ASN A 20 -8.51 3.19 1.92
N ALA A 21 -8.39 2.13 1.14
CA ALA A 21 -8.06 0.83 1.70
C ALA A 21 -6.73 1.02 2.45
N ALA A 22 -6.79 1.10 3.78
CA ALA A 22 -5.64 1.29 4.63
C ALA A 22 -4.61 0.21 4.27
N THR A 23 -3.51 0.64 3.65
CA THR A 23 -2.49 -0.30 3.20
C THR A 23 -1.67 -0.72 4.41
N THR A 24 -1.98 -1.89 4.95
CA THR A 24 -1.29 -2.45 6.12
C THR A 24 0.11 -2.93 5.73
N TYR A 25 1.12 -2.44 6.45
CA TYR A 25 2.50 -2.89 6.34
C TYR A 25 2.82 -3.80 7.52
N VAL A 26 3.38 -4.97 7.22
CA VAL A 26 3.81 -5.95 8.21
C VAL A 26 5.32 -6.04 8.23
N LYS A 27 5.88 -6.29 9.41
CA LYS A 27 7.31 -6.57 9.59
C LYS A 27 7.65 -7.86 8.84
N TRP A 28 8.65 -7.81 7.96
CA TRP A 28 9.10 -8.99 7.22
C TRP A 28 10.45 -9.50 7.71
N THR A 29 11.50 -8.67 7.69
CA THR A 29 12.84 -9.08 8.14
C THR A 29 13.60 -7.95 8.83
N VAL A 30 14.47 -8.30 9.77
CA VAL A 30 15.38 -7.38 10.48
C VAL A 30 16.77 -7.52 9.85
N ALA A 31 17.45 -6.39 9.62
CA ALA A 31 18.71 -6.31 8.88
C ALA A 31 18.59 -6.87 7.44
N PRO A 32 17.80 -6.23 6.55
CA PRO A 32 17.65 -6.69 5.18
C PRO A 32 19.01 -6.72 4.47
N THR A 33 19.38 -7.87 3.93
CA THR A 33 20.51 -8.02 3.02
C THR A 33 20.16 -7.44 1.64
N GLY A 34 21.18 -7.09 0.84
CA GLY A 34 20.98 -6.52 -0.51
C GLY A 34 20.10 -7.39 -1.40
N HIS A 35 20.26 -8.72 -1.34
CA HIS A 35 19.49 -9.66 -2.13
C HIS A 35 17.97 -9.63 -1.88
N TYR A 36 17.52 -9.31 -0.65
CA TYR A 36 16.08 -9.18 -0.39
C TYR A 36 15.48 -7.95 -1.05
N LEU A 37 16.23 -6.84 -1.06
CA LEU A 37 15.80 -5.60 -1.71
C LEU A 37 15.76 -5.77 -3.22
N GLU A 38 16.79 -6.39 -3.81
CA GLU A 38 16.85 -6.69 -5.25
C GLU A 38 15.66 -7.54 -5.70
N ARG A 39 15.30 -8.58 -4.94
CA ARG A 39 14.14 -9.43 -5.25
C ARG A 39 12.82 -8.67 -5.20
N LEU A 40 12.65 -7.79 -4.20
CA LEU A 40 11.44 -6.97 -4.09
C LEU A 40 11.34 -5.96 -5.24
N GLN A 41 12.47 -5.34 -5.60
CA GLN A 41 12.55 -4.42 -6.74
C GLN A 41 12.25 -5.14 -8.06
N ALA A 42 12.87 -6.30 -8.30
CA ALA A 42 12.63 -7.10 -9.50
C ALA A 42 11.19 -7.60 -9.63
N ALA A 43 10.50 -7.82 -8.50
CA ALA A 43 9.11 -8.26 -8.46
C ALA A 43 8.08 -7.10 -8.44
N ASP A 44 8.54 -5.85 -8.51
CA ASP A 44 7.76 -4.62 -8.36
C ASP A 44 6.89 -4.62 -7.08
N ILE A 45 7.47 -5.07 -5.97
CA ILE A 45 6.79 -5.16 -4.67
C ILE A 45 7.16 -3.94 -3.82
N PRO A 46 6.19 -3.07 -3.46
CA PRO A 46 6.44 -1.92 -2.62
C PRO A 46 6.83 -2.32 -1.19
N TYR A 47 7.89 -1.70 -0.66
CA TYR A 47 8.41 -1.93 0.68
C TYR A 47 8.78 -0.63 1.41
N LYS A 48 8.95 -0.70 2.72
CA LYS A 48 9.45 0.39 3.58
C LYS A 48 10.60 -0.13 4.43
N VAL A 49 11.65 0.68 4.58
CA VAL A 49 12.77 0.39 5.50
C VAL A 49 12.69 1.38 6.65
N GLN A 50 12.57 0.88 7.88
CA GLN A 50 12.56 1.70 9.10
C GLN A 50 13.40 1.01 10.16
N GLN A 51 14.36 1.73 10.77
CA GLN A 51 15.23 1.18 11.83
C GLN A 51 15.86 -0.18 11.43
N GLN A 52 16.43 -0.26 10.23
CA GLN A 52 17.01 -1.49 9.67
C GLN A 52 16.03 -2.68 9.59
N THR A 53 14.72 -2.42 9.66
CA THR A 53 13.67 -3.42 9.51
C THR A 53 12.92 -3.16 8.22
N LEU A 54 12.71 -4.23 7.45
CA LEU A 54 12.01 -4.22 6.19
C LEU A 54 10.53 -4.56 6.42
N TYR A 55 9.66 -3.69 5.95
CA TYR A 55 8.22 -3.82 6.03
C TYR A 55 7.65 -3.93 4.62
N ILE A 56 6.71 -4.84 4.43
CA ILE A 56 6.03 -5.05 3.15
C ILE A 56 4.53 -4.96 3.35
N GLN A 57 3.79 -4.72 2.28
CA GLN A 57 2.33 -4.73 2.35
C GLN A 57 1.83 -6.15 2.64
N GLU A 58 0.88 -6.29 3.56
CA GLU A 58 0.33 -7.59 3.99
C GLU A 58 -0.17 -8.43 2.81
N LYS A 59 -0.83 -7.80 1.83
CA LYS A 59 -1.29 -8.45 0.59
C LYS A 59 -0.16 -9.13 -0.22
N ASN A 60 1.08 -8.66 -0.07
CA ASN A 60 2.25 -9.19 -0.77
C ASN A 60 3.00 -10.24 0.06
N LEU A 61 2.63 -10.44 1.33
CA LEU A 61 3.31 -11.38 2.24
C LEU A 61 3.32 -12.80 1.64
N ARG A 62 2.17 -13.30 1.18
CA ARG A 62 2.06 -14.63 0.56
C ARG A 62 2.95 -14.78 -0.68
N ARG A 63 3.13 -13.71 -1.45
CA ARG A 63 3.92 -13.72 -2.70
C ARG A 63 5.42 -13.71 -2.42
N VAL A 64 5.87 -13.07 -1.33
CA VAL A 64 7.29 -13.06 -0.94
C VAL A 64 7.67 -14.27 -0.09
N THR A 65 6.72 -14.90 0.60
CA THR A 65 6.95 -16.11 1.41
C THR A 65 6.65 -17.40 0.68
N SER A 66 6.01 -17.35 -0.50
CA SER A 66 5.87 -18.52 -1.36
C SER A 66 7.26 -18.93 -1.88
N CYS A 67 7.87 -19.89 -1.22
CA CYS A 67 9.00 -20.64 -1.76
C CYS A 67 8.49 -21.87 -2.54
N CYS A 68 9.36 -22.32 -3.43
CA CYS A 68 9.23 -23.45 -4.36
C CYS A 68 8.48 -24.67 -3.79
N THR A 69 7.53 -25.20 -4.55
CA THR A 69 7.20 -26.63 -4.52
C THR A 69 8.26 -27.44 -5.25
#